data_AF-A0A7W6AJF6-F1
#
_entry.id   AF-A0A7W6AJF6-F1
#
_cell.length_a   1.000
_cell.length_b   1.000
_cell.length_c   1.000
_cell.angle_alpha   90.00
_cell.angle_beta   90.00
_cell.angle_gamma   90.00
#
_symmetry.space_group_name_H-M   'P 1'
#
loop_
_entity.id
_entity.type
_entity.pdbx_description
1 polymer ?
#
loop_
_entity_poly.entity_id
_entity_poly.type
_entity_poly.pdbx_seq_one_letter_code
_entity_poly.pdbx_strand_id
1 'polypeptide(L)'
;MSFLFRAALVIGGLSYFAMQRDGTAPPVVELKAAAERQGEQLAALAGALPAGMRDAAAQAATAELVKRLSTQTASRDTLLAVDRRPEWRGSDLR
;
A
#
# COMPACT_ATOMS: atom_id res chain seq x y z
N MET A 1 10.71 -2.94 18.27
CA MET A 1 10.49 -1.70 17.47
C MET A 1 9.46 -1.86 16.35
N SER A 2 9.32 -3.02 15.69
CA SER A 2 8.36 -3.21 14.56
C SER A 2 6.87 -3.10 14.94
N PHE A 3 6.51 -3.34 16.22
CA PHE A 3 5.12 -3.30 16.67
C PHE A 3 4.46 -1.92 16.49
N LEU A 4 5.18 -0.84 16.81
CA LEU A 4 4.66 0.53 16.69
C LEU A 4 4.39 0.90 15.23
N PHE A 5 5.30 0.53 14.32
CA PHE A 5 5.11 0.74 12.88
C PHE A 5 3.92 -0.04 12.34
N ARG A 6 3.74 -1.29 12.77
CA ARG A 6 2.58 -2.11 12.39
C ARG A 6 1.28 -1.51 12.91
N ALA A 7 1.25 -1.09 14.17
CA ALA A 7 0.08 -0.46 14.78
C ALA A 7 -0.28 0.85 14.06
N ALA A 8 0.69 1.73 13.82
CA ALA A 8 0.48 2.98 13.10
C ALA A 8 -0.10 2.75 11.69
N LEU A 9 0.39 1.75 10.98
CA LEU A 9 -0.08 1.42 9.63
C LEU A 9 -1.50 0.84 9.63
N VAL A 10 -1.84 0.00 10.61
CA VAL A 10 -3.20 -0.54 10.80
C VAL A 10 -4.17 0.58 11.15
N ILE A 11 -3.81 1.45 12.09
CA ILE A 11 -4.64 2.58 12.52
C ILE A 11 -4.87 3.54 11.35
N GLY A 12 -3.81 3.93 10.64
CA GLY A 12 -3.92 4.81 9.47
C GLY A 12 -4.79 4.20 8.36
N GLY A 13 -4.62 2.90 8.08
CA GLY A 13 -5.43 2.19 7.09
C GLY A 13 -6.91 2.14 7.46
N LEU A 14 -7.23 1.81 8.72
CA LEU A 14 -8.62 1.77 9.19
C LEU A 14 -9.27 3.16 9.18
N SER A 15 -8.54 4.20 9.57
CA SER A 15 -9.02 5.59 9.50
C SER A 15 -9.29 6.03 8.05
N TYR A 16 -8.43 5.65 7.10
CA TYR A 16 -8.64 5.93 5.69
C TYR A 16 -9.89 5.22 5.13
N PHE A 17 -10.07 3.94 5.46
CA PHE A 17 -11.28 3.21 5.07
C PHE A 17 -12.54 3.75 5.74
N ALA A 18 -12.46 4.22 6.98
CA ALA A 18 -13.57 4.91 7.65
C ALA A 18 -13.94 6.20 6.91
N MET A 19 -12.95 7.03 6.54
CA MET A 19 -13.18 8.25 5.75
C MET A 19 -13.78 7.97 4.36
N GLN A 20 -13.30 6.91 3.68
CA GLN A 20 -13.88 6.48 2.40
C GLN A 20 -15.32 6.00 2.55
N ARG A 21 -15.61 5.24 3.61
CA ARG A 21 -16.95 4.72 3.89
C ARG A 21 -17.94 5.84 4.19
N ASP A 22 -17.53 6.84 4.96
CA ASP A 22 -18.40 7.92 5.41
C ASP A 22 -18.51 9.05 4.37
N GLY A 23 -17.83 8.93 3.21
CA GLY A 23 -17.85 9.94 2.14
C GLY A 23 -17.19 11.26 2.53
N THR A 24 -16.44 11.28 3.63
CA THR A 24 -15.76 12.46 4.20
C THR A 24 -14.30 12.56 3.75
N ALA A 25 -13.92 11.79 2.73
CA ALA A 25 -12.58 11.85 2.17
C ALA A 25 -12.28 13.29 1.73
N PRO A 26 -11.28 13.95 2.35
CA PRO A 26 -10.93 15.31 1.96
C PRO A 26 -10.46 15.31 0.50
N PRO A 27 -10.68 16.42 -0.23
CA PRO A 27 -10.25 16.52 -1.62
C PRO A 27 -8.76 16.18 -1.73
N VAL A 28 -8.37 15.50 -2.81
CA VAL A 28 -7.00 14.97 -3.02
C VAL A 28 -5.91 16.04 -2.80
N VAL A 29 -6.25 17.31 -3.05
CA VAL A 29 -5.38 18.48 -2.83
C VAL A 29 -5.05 18.68 -1.35
N GLU A 30 -6.03 18.55 -0.45
CA GLU A 30 -5.82 18.67 1.00
C GLU A 30 -5.03 17.48 1.56
N LEU A 31 -5.31 16.27 1.05
CA LEU A 31 -4.58 15.07 1.42
C LEU A 31 -3.10 15.18 1.04
N LYS A 32 -2.80 15.71 -0.16
CA LYS A 32 -1.44 15.96 -0.63
C LYS A 32 -0.73 17.01 0.25
N ALA A 33 -1.38 18.12 0.56
CA ALA A 33 -0.80 19.16 1.41
C ALA A 33 -0.53 18.66 2.85
N ALA A 34 -1.40 17.82 3.40
CA ALA A 34 -1.19 17.18 4.70
C ALA A 34 -0.03 16.18 4.66
N ALA A 35 0.07 15.38 3.59
CA ALA A 35 1.16 14.44 3.38
C ALA A 35 2.51 15.15 3.19
N GLU A 36 2.55 16.29 2.51
CA GLU A 36 3.75 17.11 2.34
C GLU A 36 4.24 17.68 3.67
N ARG A 37 3.35 18.24 4.51
CA ARG A 37 3.73 18.72 5.85
C ARG A 37 4.25 17.59 6.75
N GLN A 38 3.59 16.44 6.73
CA GLN A 38 4.07 15.27 7.48
C GLN A 38 5.39 14.75 6.92
N GLY A 39 5.58 14.78 5.60
CA GLY A 39 6.83 14.44 4.93
C GLY A 39 7.98 15.34 5.35
N GLU A 40 7.77 16.65 5.43
CA GLU A 40 8.77 17.61 5.91
C GLU A 40 9.15 17.36 7.38
N GLN A 41 8.17 17.10 8.24
CA GLN A 41 8.42 16.78 9.65
C GLN A 41 9.23 15.48 9.81
N LEU A 42 8.89 14.46 9.03
CA LEU A 42 9.63 13.19 9.00
C LEU A 42 11.04 13.36 8.43
N ALA A 43 11.21 14.19 7.40
CA ALA A 43 12.51 14.49 6.81
C ALA A 43 13.41 15.27 7.80
N ALA A 44 12.85 16.21 8.56
CA ALA A 44 13.56 16.92 9.62
C ALA A 44 14.02 15.97 10.73
N LEU A 45 13.15 15.05 11.16
CA LEU A 45 13.48 14.00 12.14
C LEU A 45 14.54 13.03 11.59
N ALA A 46 14.46 12.68 10.31
CA ALA A 46 15.46 11.83 9.66
C ALA A 46 16.82 12.54 9.51
N GLY A 47 16.81 13.86 9.30
CA GLY A 47 18.02 14.70 9.25
C GLY A 47 18.81 14.73 10.55
N ALA A 48 18.14 14.54 11.70
CA ALA A 48 18.77 14.44 13.02
C ALA A 48 19.48 13.09 13.26
N LEU A 49 19.24 12.08 12.43
CA LEU A 49 19.89 10.76 12.53
C LEU A 49 21.28 10.78 11.87
N PRO A 50 22.29 10.04 12.38
CA PRO A 50 23.58 9.87 11.70
C PRO A 50 23.41 9.24 10.31
N ALA A 51 24.21 9.66 9.32
CA ALA A 51 24.08 9.24 7.92
C ALA A 51 24.07 7.71 7.75
N GLY A 52 24.98 7.00 8.41
CA GLY A 52 25.02 5.52 8.34
C GLY A 52 23.77 4.83 8.88
N MET A 53 23.05 5.45 9.83
CA MET A 53 21.80 4.90 10.35
C MET A 53 20.62 5.17 9.40
N ARG A 54 20.64 6.29 8.66
CA ARG A 54 19.66 6.57 7.60
C ARG A 54 19.79 5.58 6.46
N ASP A 55 21.01 5.31 6.02
CA ASP A 55 21.26 4.38 4.91
C ASP A 55 20.84 2.96 5.28
N ALA A 56 21.16 2.50 6.50
CA ALA A 56 20.70 1.21 7.01
C ALA A 56 19.17 1.13 7.11
N ALA A 57 18.51 2.20 7.56
CA ALA A 57 17.06 2.28 7.63
C ALA A 57 16.41 2.28 6.24
N ALA A 58 16.98 3.00 5.27
CA ALA A 58 16.50 3.05 3.90
C ALA A 58 16.63 1.67 3.21
N GLN A 59 17.74 0.97 3.41
CA GLN A 59 17.94 -0.39 2.91
C GLN A 59 16.97 -1.39 3.54
N ALA A 60 16.76 -1.31 4.86
CA ALA A 60 15.78 -2.17 5.54
C ALA A 60 14.34 -1.90 5.07
N ALA A 61 13.98 -0.64 4.87
CA ALA A 61 12.65 -0.25 4.40
C ALA A 61 12.40 -0.72 2.97
N THR A 62 13.37 -0.52 2.06
CA THR A 62 13.29 -0.98 0.67
C THR A 62 13.22 -2.50 0.57
N ALA A 63 14.01 -3.23 1.36
CA ALA A 63 13.95 -4.70 1.41
C ALA A 63 12.56 -5.21 1.85
N GLU A 64 11.96 -4.62 2.88
CA GLU A 64 10.61 -4.98 3.32
C GLU A 64 9.53 -4.59 2.29
N LEU A 65 9.71 -3.47 1.58
CA LEU A 65 8.82 -3.06 0.49
C LEU A 65 8.86 -4.06 -0.67
N VAL A 66 10.05 -4.46 -1.10
CA VAL A 66 10.26 -5.48 -2.15
C VAL A 66 9.67 -6.82 -1.73
N LYS A 67 9.86 -7.22 -0.47
CA LYS A 67 9.27 -8.44 0.08
C LYS A 67 7.73 -8.39 0.07
N ARG A 68 7.13 -7.25 0.39
CA ARG A 68 5.66 -7.10 0.35
C ARG A 68 5.12 -7.07 -1.07
N LEU A 69 5.76 -6.33 -1.99
CA LEU A 69 5.36 -6.32 -3.39
C LEU A 69 5.49 -7.69 -4.04
N SER A 70 6.58 -8.43 -3.76
CA SER A 70 6.74 -9.79 -4.27
C SER A 70 5.65 -10.73 -3.75
N THR A 71 5.18 -10.59 -2.50
CA THR A 71 4.02 -11.35 -2.01
C THR A 71 2.67 -10.93 -2.61
N GLN A 72 2.55 -9.69 -3.12
CA GLN A 72 1.33 -9.19 -3.76
C GLN A 72 1.29 -9.45 -5.28
N THR A 73 2.38 -9.93 -5.89
CA THR A 73 2.44 -10.26 -7.32
C THR A 73 1.86 -11.65 -7.62
N ALA A 74 1.00 -12.18 -6.75
CA ALA A 74 0.07 -13.22 -7.16
C ALA A 74 -0.95 -12.53 -8.07
N SER A 75 -0.80 -12.70 -9.39
CA SER A 75 -1.78 -12.25 -10.38
C SER A 75 -3.17 -12.62 -9.88
N ARG A 76 -3.96 -11.62 -9.49
CA ARG A 76 -5.36 -11.84 -9.13
C ARG A 76 -6.04 -12.06 -10.45
N ASP A 77 -6.12 -13.33 -10.84
CA ASP A 77 -6.89 -13.73 -11.99
C ASP A 77 -8.35 -13.31 -11.73
N THR A 78 -8.74 -12.21 -12.37
CA THR A 78 -10.09 -11.66 -12.29
C THR A 78 -11.02 -12.33 -13.30
N LEU A 79 -10.52 -13.24 -14.13
CA LEU A 79 -11.36 -13.96 -15.08
C LEU A 79 -12.25 -14.93 -14.33
N LEU A 80 -13.54 -14.85 -14.63
CA LEU A 80 -14.49 -15.83 -14.16
C LEU A 80 -14.23 -17.15 -14.89
N ALA A 81 -14.57 -18.27 -14.25
CA ALA A 81 -14.40 -19.60 -14.87
C ALA A 81 -15.16 -19.75 -16.21
N VAL A 82 -16.15 -18.89 -16.46
CA VAL A 82 -16.89 -18.81 -17.73
C VAL A 82 -16.09 -18.15 -18.85
N ASP A 83 -15.25 -17.15 -18.55
CA ASP A 83 -14.42 -16.44 -19.52
C ASP A 83 -13.27 -17.31 -20.03
N ARG A 84 -12.91 -18.33 -19.25
CA ARG A 84 -11.91 -19.34 -19.63
C ARG A 84 -12.45 -20.40 -20.58
N ARG A 85 -13.75 -20.38 -20.92
CA ARG A 85 -14.30 -21.33 -21.89
C ARG A 85 -14.05 -20.82 -23.31
N PRO A 86 -13.34 -21.57 -24.16
CA PRO A 86 -13.19 -21.21 -25.55
C PRO A 86 -14.55 -21.22 -26.25
N GLU A 87 -14.93 -20.11 -26.90
CA GLU A 87 -16.21 -19.96 -27.62
C GLU A 87 -16.44 -21.04 -28.69
N TRP A 88 -15.37 -21.65 -29.19
CA TRP A 88 -15.40 -22.68 -30.23
C TRP A 88 -15.67 -24.10 -29.73
N ARG A 89 -15.74 -24.35 -28.41
CA ARG A 89 -16.37 -25.57 -27.88
C ARG A 89 -17.87 -25.32 -27.78
N GLY A 90 -18.50 -25.16 -28.95
CA GLY A 90 -19.94 -25.20 -29.08
C GLY A 90 -20.47 -26.48 -28.44
N SER A 91 -21.46 -26.34 -27.55
CA SER A 91 -22.57 -27.28 -27.38
C SER A 91 -22.29 -28.76 -27.69
N ASP A 92 -21.40 -29.41 -26.93
CA ASP A 92 -21.36 -30.89 -26.81
C ASP A 92 -22.42 -31.38 -25.80
N LEU A 93 -23.56 -30.70 -25.74
CA LEU A 93 -24.77 -31.17 -25.08
C LEU A 93 -25.75 -31.56 -26.17
N ARG A 94 -25.62 -32.82 -26.57
CA ARG A 94 -26.68 -33.60 -27.23
C ARG A 94 -27.87 -33.76 -26.27
#